data_AF-A0A3C1ZAI4-F1
#
_entry.id   AF-A0A3C1ZAI4-F1
#
_cell.length_a   1.000
_cell.length_b   1.000
_cell.length_c   1.000
_cell.angle_alpha   90.00
_cell.angle_beta   90.00
_cell.angle_gamma   90.00
#
_symmetry.space_group_name_H-M   'P 1'
#
loop_
_entity.id
_entity.type
_entity.pdbx_description
1 polymer ?
#
loop_
_entity_poly.entity_id
_entity_poly.type
_entity_poly.pdbx_seq_one_letter_code
_entity_poly.pdbx_strand_id
1 'polypeptide(L)'
;MKILILGAGQVGSSLAKYLGSDDENDITIIDKDEANLSSLQRHLDIKTVCGHASYPNILEEAGIKEMDMVIAVTKSDEGNMLACQMAHTLYQVDKKVARVRTAEYLHRKELFSDSAIPIDFIITPEGLVTDYIKRVVEEPGAEQVFEFENGLVQLVETRAYAGTPIVGHPIKELHEHLPKIHMRIVSLYRNGKAIPAYGDTVIKDGDRVYFVTKKSSVSKVLKEFRRLDKAYRNIIIAGGGHIGLNLAKHLEKNHRVRIIELDKERVIEIAEQLDDTLVLHGNASDEELLLEEGIESTDLFLALTDSDEINVIVSILAKRLGAHK
;
A
#
# COMPACT_ATOMS: atom_id res chain seq x y z
N MET A 1 -7.85 -21.46 14.37
CA MET A 1 -7.51 -20.31 15.22
C MET A 1 -8.76 -19.47 15.43
N LYS A 2 -9.02 -19.01 16.66
CA LYS A 2 -10.13 -18.11 17.01
C LYS A 2 -9.67 -16.67 16.94
N ILE A 3 -10.28 -15.87 16.08
CA ILE A 3 -9.84 -14.52 15.74
C ILE A 3 -10.97 -13.53 15.99
N LEU A 4 -10.70 -12.51 16.80
CA LEU A 4 -11.62 -11.41 17.05
C LEU A 4 -11.18 -10.16 16.29
N ILE A 5 -11.97 -9.74 15.30
CA ILE A 5 -11.75 -8.52 14.52
C ILE A 5 -12.61 -7.39 15.09
N LEU A 6 -12.00 -6.25 15.36
CA LEU A 6 -12.68 -5.07 15.87
C LEU A 6 -12.76 -3.99 14.78
N GLY A 7 -13.95 -3.79 14.24
CA GLY A 7 -14.25 -2.89 13.14
C GLY A 7 -14.55 -3.63 11.84
N ALA A 8 -15.77 -3.52 11.34
CA ALA A 8 -16.26 -4.02 10.06
C ALA A 8 -16.14 -2.98 8.92
N GLY A 9 -15.19 -2.04 9.03
CA GLY A 9 -14.81 -1.17 7.92
C GLY A 9 -14.15 -1.95 6.77
N GLN A 10 -13.61 -1.24 5.77
CA GLN A 10 -12.97 -1.87 4.60
C GLN A 10 -11.87 -2.87 4.96
N VAL A 11 -10.99 -2.48 5.90
CA VAL A 11 -9.87 -3.32 6.35
C VAL A 11 -10.38 -4.57 7.06
N GLY A 12 -11.22 -4.42 8.08
CA GLY A 12 -11.72 -5.57 8.85
C GLY A 12 -12.61 -6.50 8.03
N SER A 13 -13.43 -5.95 7.12
CA SER A 13 -14.23 -6.72 6.17
C SER A 13 -13.36 -7.55 5.22
N SER A 14 -12.31 -6.95 4.65
CA SER A 14 -11.40 -7.66 3.73
C SER A 14 -10.60 -8.74 4.47
N LEU A 15 -10.18 -8.44 5.69
CA LEU A 15 -9.48 -9.38 6.56
C LEU A 15 -10.37 -10.58 6.93
N ALA A 16 -11.64 -10.33 7.29
CA ALA A 16 -12.61 -11.38 7.59
C ALA A 16 -12.84 -12.29 6.37
N LYS A 17 -12.96 -11.72 5.17
CA LYS A 17 -13.09 -12.49 3.92
C LYS A 17 -11.86 -13.36 3.64
N TYR A 18 -10.67 -12.80 3.83
CA TYR A 18 -9.42 -13.50 3.56
C TYR A 18 -9.19 -14.64 4.56
N LEU A 19 -9.29 -14.34 5.85
CA LEU A 19 -9.07 -15.33 6.90
C LEU A 19 -10.17 -16.38 6.95
N GLY A 20 -11.42 -16.00 6.65
CA GLY A 20 -12.56 -16.91 6.63
C GLY A 20 -12.63 -17.81 5.40
N SER A 21 -11.68 -17.66 4.47
CA SER A 21 -11.52 -18.61 3.36
C SER A 21 -10.78 -19.89 3.77
N ASP A 22 -10.21 -19.91 4.97
CA ASP A 22 -9.52 -21.06 5.56
C ASP A 22 -10.41 -21.65 6.66
N ASP A 23 -10.83 -22.90 6.47
CA ASP A 23 -11.74 -23.63 7.35
C ASP A 23 -11.15 -23.84 8.77
N GLU A 24 -9.85 -23.64 8.98
CA GLU A 24 -9.24 -23.70 10.30
C GLU A 24 -9.48 -22.43 11.14
N ASN A 25 -10.04 -21.36 10.57
CA ASN A 25 -10.24 -20.09 11.26
C ASN A 25 -11.70 -19.87 11.68
N ASP A 26 -11.91 -19.58 12.96
CA ASP A 26 -13.19 -19.15 13.52
C ASP A 26 -13.12 -17.65 13.77
N ILE A 27 -13.97 -16.89 13.09
CA ILE A 27 -13.91 -15.43 13.07
C ILE A 27 -15.14 -14.83 13.74
N THR A 28 -14.87 -13.94 14.70
CA THR A 28 -15.87 -13.04 15.26
C THR A 28 -15.53 -11.61 14.91
N ILE A 29 -16.51 -10.79 14.52
CA ILE A 29 -16.32 -9.37 14.21
C ILE A 29 -17.25 -8.49 15.05
N ILE A 30 -16.69 -7.41 15.61
CA ILE A 30 -17.45 -6.36 16.33
C ILE A 30 -17.48 -5.08 15.49
N ASP A 31 -18.65 -4.47 15.32
CA ASP A 31 -18.77 -3.09 14.82
C ASP A 31 -20.00 -2.40 15.42
N LYS A 32 -20.05 -1.06 15.37
CA LYS A 32 -21.22 -0.28 15.82
C LYS A 32 -22.30 -0.18 14.73
N ASP A 33 -21.91 -0.37 13.48
CA ASP A 33 -22.76 -0.28 12.31
C ASP A 33 -23.32 -1.65 11.95
N GLU A 34 -24.58 -1.86 12.32
CA GLU A 34 -25.33 -3.09 12.07
C GLU A 34 -25.48 -3.39 10.57
N ALA A 35 -25.48 -2.38 9.70
CA ALA A 35 -25.58 -2.58 8.25
C ALA A 35 -24.31 -3.25 7.69
N ASN A 36 -23.13 -2.84 8.17
CA ASN A 36 -21.86 -3.46 7.78
C ASN A 36 -21.79 -4.92 8.26
N LEU A 37 -22.19 -5.18 9.51
CA LEU A 37 -22.23 -6.53 10.08
C LEU A 37 -23.18 -7.45 9.30
N SER A 38 -24.41 -6.98 9.06
CA SER A 38 -25.43 -7.72 8.30
C SER A 38 -24.97 -8.05 6.88
N SER A 39 -24.21 -7.15 6.26
CA SER A 39 -23.64 -7.38 4.92
C SER A 39 -22.61 -8.51 4.95
N LEU A 40 -21.73 -8.54 5.96
CA LEU A 40 -20.71 -9.58 6.09
C LEU A 40 -21.32 -10.95 6.40
N GLN A 41 -22.25 -11.01 7.36
CA GLN A 41 -22.89 -12.26 7.78
C GLN A 41 -23.67 -12.95 6.65
N ARG A 42 -24.14 -12.19 5.65
CA ARG A 42 -24.80 -12.75 4.46
C ARG A 42 -23.84 -13.49 3.52
N HIS A 43 -22.55 -13.15 3.55
CA HIS A 43 -21.56 -13.65 2.58
C HIS A 43 -20.51 -14.56 3.22
N LEU A 44 -20.38 -14.53 4.55
CA LEU A 44 -19.35 -15.23 5.29
C LEU A 44 -19.99 -15.97 6.48
N ASP A 45 -19.49 -17.17 6.76
CA ASP A 45 -19.85 -17.92 7.96
C ASP A 45 -19.02 -17.40 9.15
N ILE A 46 -19.42 -16.24 9.67
CA ILE A 46 -18.75 -15.57 10.79
C ILE A 46 -19.76 -15.13 11.85
N LYS A 47 -19.29 -15.03 13.10
CA LYS A 47 -20.07 -14.43 14.17
C LYS A 47 -19.92 -12.90 14.13
N THR A 48 -21.04 -12.18 14.25
CA THR A 48 -21.06 -10.72 14.32
C THR A 48 -21.63 -10.25 15.66
N VAL A 49 -21.05 -9.21 16.25
CA VAL A 49 -21.55 -8.57 17.48
C VAL A 49 -21.65 -7.06 17.27
N CYS A 50 -22.83 -6.49 17.55
CA CYS A 50 -23.05 -5.06 17.39
C CYS A 50 -22.70 -4.31 18.69
N GLY A 51 -21.74 -3.38 18.62
CA GLY A 51 -21.38 -2.56 19.78
C GLY A 51 -20.04 -1.85 19.69
N HIS A 52 -19.68 -1.19 20.79
CA HIS A 52 -18.38 -0.54 20.93
C HIS A 52 -17.31 -1.58 21.26
N ALA A 53 -16.34 -1.73 20.35
CA ALA A 53 -15.23 -2.68 20.48
C ALA A 53 -14.29 -2.47 21.69
N SER A 54 -14.35 -1.33 22.37
CA SER A 54 -13.57 -1.09 23.59
C SER A 54 -14.32 -1.45 24.88
N TYR A 55 -15.59 -1.86 24.79
CA TYR A 55 -16.43 -2.10 25.96
C TYR A 55 -16.30 -3.56 26.44
N PRO A 56 -16.00 -3.81 27.72
CA PRO A 56 -15.82 -5.16 28.24
C PRO A 56 -17.00 -6.09 27.97
N ASN A 57 -18.24 -5.64 28.18
CA ASN A 57 -19.44 -6.45 27.96
C ASN A 57 -19.59 -6.90 26.50
N ILE A 58 -19.20 -6.05 25.54
CA ILE A 58 -19.25 -6.37 24.10
C ILE A 58 -18.15 -7.37 23.74
N LEU A 59 -16.96 -7.22 24.32
CA LEU A 59 -15.86 -8.18 24.13
C LEU A 59 -16.21 -9.56 24.71
N GLU A 60 -16.89 -9.61 25.86
CA GLU A 60 -17.39 -10.86 26.44
C GLU A 60 -18.48 -11.51 25.59
N GLU A 61 -19.43 -10.74 25.06
CA GLU A 61 -20.44 -11.22 24.12
C GLU A 61 -19.81 -11.81 22.85
N ALA A 62 -18.72 -11.20 22.38
CA ALA A 62 -17.94 -11.70 21.26
C ALA A 62 -17.10 -12.95 21.59
N GLY A 63 -16.97 -13.34 22.87
CA GLY A 63 -16.24 -14.53 23.27
C GLY A 63 -14.72 -14.35 23.39
N ILE A 64 -14.26 -13.13 23.71
CA ILE A 64 -12.82 -12.79 23.77
C ILE A 64 -11.97 -13.73 24.65
N LYS A 65 -12.56 -14.35 25.68
CA LYS A 65 -11.87 -15.24 26.63
C LYS A 65 -11.27 -16.49 25.99
N GLU A 66 -11.77 -16.87 24.80
CA GLU A 66 -11.30 -18.04 24.06
C GLU A 66 -10.57 -17.66 22.77
N MET A 67 -10.31 -16.37 22.54
CA MET A 67 -9.70 -15.89 21.31
C MET A 67 -8.18 -16.01 21.37
N ASP A 68 -7.59 -16.57 20.31
CA ASP A 68 -6.13 -16.66 20.14
C ASP A 68 -5.55 -15.31 19.73
N MET A 69 -6.36 -14.48 19.05
CA MET A 69 -5.93 -13.21 18.49
C MET A 69 -7.02 -12.14 18.49
N VAL A 70 -6.65 -10.90 18.80
CA VAL A 70 -7.47 -9.70 18.61
C VAL A 70 -6.83 -8.80 17.57
N ILE A 71 -7.62 -8.33 16.61
CA ILE A 71 -7.18 -7.42 15.54
C ILE A 71 -8.05 -6.16 15.57
N ALA A 72 -7.49 -5.07 16.11
CA ALA A 72 -8.16 -3.80 16.29
C ALA A 72 -7.97 -2.84 15.10
N VAL A 73 -8.98 -2.73 14.25
CA VAL A 73 -8.94 -1.97 12.98
C VAL A 73 -10.11 -0.98 12.85
N THR A 74 -10.59 -0.45 13.96
CA THR A 74 -11.65 0.58 13.97
C THR A 74 -11.13 1.91 13.45
N LYS A 75 -12.03 2.89 13.28
CA LYS A 75 -11.72 4.26 12.84
C LYS A 75 -11.00 5.12 13.90
N SER A 76 -10.87 4.68 15.14
CA SER A 76 -10.18 5.44 16.21
C SER A 76 -8.96 4.68 16.68
N ASP A 77 -7.81 5.36 16.66
CA ASP A 77 -6.55 4.81 17.14
C ASP A 77 -6.63 4.56 18.65
N GLU A 78 -7.21 5.50 19.40
CA GLU A 78 -7.45 5.42 20.84
C GLU A 78 -8.38 4.24 21.17
N GLY A 79 -9.43 4.04 20.35
CA GLY A 79 -10.33 2.91 20.46
C GLY A 79 -9.63 1.57 20.25
N ASN A 80 -8.72 1.51 19.26
CA ASN A 80 -7.93 0.31 19.00
C ASN A 80 -6.94 0.02 20.14
N MET A 81 -6.23 1.04 20.61
CA MET A 81 -5.29 0.94 21.72
C MET A 81 -5.98 0.51 23.01
N LEU A 82 -7.13 1.10 23.32
CA LEU A 82 -7.92 0.73 24.50
C LEU A 82 -8.48 -0.68 24.39
N ALA A 83 -8.94 -1.11 23.21
CA ALA A 83 -9.42 -2.48 23.04
C ALA A 83 -8.31 -3.52 23.24
N CYS A 84 -7.09 -3.27 22.74
CA CYS A 84 -5.93 -4.11 23.01
C CYS A 84 -5.55 -4.11 24.50
N GLN A 85 -5.64 -2.96 25.18
CA GLN A 85 -5.45 -2.88 26.63
C GLN A 85 -6.43 -3.79 27.38
N MET A 86 -7.72 -3.76 27.01
CA MET A 86 -8.75 -4.59 27.63
C MET A 86 -8.50 -6.08 27.36
N ALA A 87 -8.17 -6.42 26.10
CA ALA A 87 -7.80 -7.77 25.69
C ALA A 87 -6.65 -8.36 26.52
N HIS A 88 -5.62 -7.57 26.77
CA HIS A 88 -4.48 -7.98 27.58
C HIS A 88 -4.82 -8.04 29.07
N THR A 89 -5.37 -6.96 29.63
CA THR A 89 -5.51 -6.79 31.08
C THR A 89 -6.59 -7.70 31.67
N LEU A 90 -7.72 -7.86 30.98
CA LEU A 90 -8.87 -8.58 31.51
C LEU A 90 -8.92 -10.04 31.04
N TYR A 91 -8.36 -10.33 29.86
CA TYR A 91 -8.58 -11.60 29.18
C TYR A 91 -7.30 -12.31 28.75
N GLN A 92 -6.12 -11.69 28.92
CA GLN A 92 -4.81 -12.27 28.64
C GLN A 92 -4.69 -12.84 27.21
N VAL A 93 -5.29 -12.17 26.23
CA VAL A 93 -5.19 -12.60 24.82
C VAL A 93 -3.73 -12.57 24.35
N ASP A 94 -3.29 -13.71 23.81
CA ASP A 94 -1.90 -13.93 23.39
C ASP A 94 -1.44 -12.93 22.33
N LYS A 95 -2.19 -12.77 21.23
CA LYS A 95 -1.80 -11.90 20.11
C LYS A 95 -2.75 -10.73 19.90
N LYS A 96 -2.22 -9.52 19.87
CA LYS A 96 -2.93 -8.25 19.77
C LYS A 96 -2.33 -7.42 18.65
N VAL A 97 -3.09 -7.24 17.59
CA VAL A 97 -2.72 -6.43 16.43
C VAL A 97 -3.57 -5.17 16.45
N ALA A 98 -2.98 -4.00 16.26
CA ALA A 98 -3.75 -2.75 16.20
C ALA A 98 -3.35 -1.88 15.02
N ARG A 99 -4.35 -1.25 14.40
CA ARG A 99 -4.13 -0.13 13.49
C ARG A 99 -3.92 1.15 14.27
N VAL A 100 -2.77 1.78 14.05
CA VAL A 100 -2.42 3.11 14.60
C VAL A 100 -1.84 3.95 13.47
N ARG A 101 -2.42 5.14 13.28
CA ARG A 101 -2.15 6.05 12.16
C ARG A 101 -1.50 7.35 12.63
N THR A 102 -1.87 7.82 13.81
CA THR A 102 -1.38 9.08 14.38
C THR A 102 0.11 9.00 14.68
N ALA A 103 0.89 9.83 13.98
CA ALA A 103 2.35 9.85 14.08
C ALA A 103 2.86 10.13 15.50
N GLU A 104 2.17 10.99 16.26
CA GLU A 104 2.53 11.32 17.65
C GLU A 104 2.57 10.09 18.57
N TYR A 105 1.68 9.11 18.34
CA TYR A 105 1.75 7.83 19.06
C TYR A 105 2.93 6.99 18.57
N LEU A 106 3.09 6.87 17.25
CA LEU A 106 4.15 6.05 16.63
C LEU A 106 5.58 6.53 16.96
N HIS A 107 5.76 7.83 17.23
CA HIS A 107 7.04 8.43 17.64
C HIS A 107 7.45 8.13 19.09
N ARG A 108 6.58 7.51 19.88
CA ARG A 108 6.84 7.13 21.28
C ARG A 108 6.74 5.63 21.43
N LYS A 109 7.77 4.91 21.01
CA LYS A 109 7.79 3.43 21.03
C LYS A 109 7.59 2.87 22.43
N GLU A 110 7.99 3.62 23.46
CA GLU A 110 7.84 3.25 24.87
C GLU A 110 6.37 3.12 25.30
N LEU A 111 5.46 3.76 24.57
CA LEU A 111 4.02 3.64 24.77
C LEU A 111 3.53 2.21 24.52
N PHE A 112 4.16 1.50 23.58
CA PHE A 112 3.77 0.17 23.15
C PHE A 112 4.59 -0.89 23.87
N SER A 113 4.19 -1.19 25.09
CA SER A 113 4.80 -2.21 25.95
C SER A 113 3.73 -2.89 26.79
N ASP A 114 4.03 -4.09 27.28
CA ASP A 114 3.12 -4.84 28.15
C ASP A 114 2.78 -4.07 29.45
N SER A 115 3.70 -3.20 29.90
CA SER A 115 3.49 -2.34 31.07
C SER A 115 2.70 -1.06 30.80
N ALA A 116 2.48 -0.72 29.52
CA ALA A 116 1.73 0.46 29.09
C ALA A 116 0.60 0.02 28.17
N ILE A 117 0.74 0.16 26.85
CA ILE A 117 -0.26 -0.25 25.85
C ILE A 117 0.21 -1.53 25.14
N PRO A 118 -0.36 -2.71 25.48
CA PRO A 118 0.11 -4.01 25.06
C PRO A 118 -0.40 -4.34 23.64
N ILE A 119 0.36 -3.92 22.64
CA ILE A 119 0.11 -4.23 21.23
C ILE A 119 1.33 -4.95 20.69
N ASP A 120 1.16 -6.20 20.27
CA ASP A 120 2.25 -7.03 19.75
C ASP A 120 2.67 -6.59 18.34
N PHE A 121 1.69 -6.21 17.51
CA PHE A 121 1.92 -5.77 16.14
C PHE A 121 1.11 -4.51 15.81
N ILE A 122 1.81 -3.45 15.44
CA ILE A 122 1.19 -2.21 14.97
C ILE A 122 1.20 -2.20 13.44
N ILE A 123 0.05 -1.88 12.86
CA ILE A 123 -0.09 -1.72 11.42
C ILE A 123 -0.44 -0.26 11.13
N THR A 124 0.30 0.36 10.22
CA THR A 124 0.04 1.71 9.72
C THR A 124 -0.13 1.61 8.20
N PRO A 125 -1.36 1.34 7.70
CA PRO A 125 -1.61 1.10 6.28
C PRO A 125 -1.11 2.24 5.39
N GLU A 126 -1.30 3.49 5.81
CA GLU A 126 -0.89 4.69 5.10
C GLU A 126 0.64 4.70 4.90
N GLY A 127 1.39 4.33 5.94
CA GLY A 127 2.85 4.20 5.87
C GLY A 127 3.29 3.10 4.89
N LEU A 128 2.63 1.94 4.92
CA LEU A 128 2.91 0.83 4.00
C LEU A 128 2.66 1.23 2.53
N VAL A 129 1.57 1.95 2.25
CA VAL A 129 1.26 2.45 0.91
C VAL A 129 2.27 3.51 0.49
N THR A 130 2.57 4.47 1.37
CA THR A 130 3.59 5.50 1.10
C THR A 130 4.95 4.85 0.79
N ASP A 131 5.40 3.86 1.56
CA ASP A 131 6.67 3.18 1.34
C ASP A 131 6.68 2.35 0.06
N TYR A 132 5.55 1.71 -0.29
CA TYR A 132 5.40 1.04 -1.57
C TYR A 132 5.54 2.01 -2.74
N ILE A 133 4.83 3.16 -2.69
CA ILE A 133 4.90 4.16 -3.76
C ILE A 133 6.32 4.73 -3.86
N LYS A 134 6.97 5.08 -2.74
CA LYS A 134 8.37 5.55 -2.73
C LYS A 134 9.30 4.61 -3.49
N ARG A 135 9.21 3.30 -3.24
CA ARG A 135 10.05 2.30 -3.93
C ARG A 135 9.81 2.30 -5.44
N VAL A 136 8.56 2.44 -5.88
CA VAL A 136 8.22 2.51 -7.31
C VAL A 136 8.73 3.81 -7.95
N VAL A 137 8.75 4.93 -7.21
CA VAL A 137 9.30 6.20 -7.67
C VAL A 137 10.84 6.17 -7.75
N GLU A 138 11.47 5.56 -6.76
CA GLU A 138 12.94 5.41 -6.67
C GLU A 138 13.52 4.46 -7.72
N GLU A 139 12.72 3.54 -8.24
CA GLU A 139 13.11 2.59 -9.31
C GLU A 139 12.31 2.82 -10.60
N PRO A 140 12.62 3.87 -11.39
CA PRO A 140 11.98 4.12 -12.69
C PRO A 140 12.02 2.88 -13.58
N GLY A 141 10.87 2.51 -14.13
CA GLY A 141 10.70 1.31 -14.95
C GLY A 141 10.21 0.07 -14.21
N ALA A 142 10.14 0.10 -12.87
CA ALA A 142 9.41 -0.89 -12.10
C ALA A 142 7.89 -0.62 -12.14
N GLU A 143 7.11 -1.68 -12.32
CA GLU A 143 5.64 -1.67 -12.15
C GLU A 143 5.27 -2.04 -10.71
N GLN A 144 6.01 -2.97 -10.09
CA GLN A 144 5.84 -3.37 -8.69
C GLN A 144 7.21 -3.71 -8.06
N VAL A 145 7.36 -3.43 -6.76
CA VAL A 145 8.56 -3.79 -5.98
C VAL A 145 8.15 -4.35 -4.62
N PHE A 146 8.53 -5.61 -4.36
CA PHE A 146 8.34 -6.27 -3.07
C PHE A 146 9.69 -6.50 -2.39
N GLU A 147 9.79 -6.18 -1.11
CA GLU A 147 10.99 -6.40 -0.30
C GLU A 147 10.83 -7.64 0.58
N PHE A 148 11.88 -8.46 0.62
CA PHE A 148 12.00 -9.63 1.48
C PHE A 148 13.27 -9.51 2.33
N GLU A 149 13.30 -10.19 3.49
CA GLU A 149 14.47 -10.23 4.38
C GLU A 149 15.01 -8.83 4.70
N ASN A 150 14.16 -7.93 5.18
CA ASN A 150 14.50 -6.53 5.50
C ASN A 150 15.18 -5.77 4.34
N GLY A 151 14.81 -6.08 3.09
CA GLY A 151 15.29 -5.38 1.89
C GLY A 151 16.57 -5.94 1.29
N LEU A 152 17.10 -7.07 1.78
CA LEU A 152 18.25 -7.75 1.20
C LEU A 152 17.95 -8.31 -0.19
N VAL A 153 16.70 -8.72 -0.42
CA VAL A 153 16.22 -9.30 -1.66
C VAL A 153 14.94 -8.57 -2.10
N GLN A 154 14.85 -8.27 -3.39
CA GLN A 154 13.68 -7.63 -3.98
C GLN A 154 13.12 -8.46 -5.13
N LEU A 155 11.80 -8.64 -5.14
CA LEU A 155 11.04 -9.12 -6.30
C LEU A 155 10.49 -7.91 -7.03
N VAL A 156 10.83 -7.77 -8.30
CA VAL A 156 10.48 -6.62 -9.11
C VAL A 156 9.70 -7.07 -10.32
N GLU A 157 8.61 -6.38 -10.59
CA GLU A 157 7.86 -6.49 -11.83
C GLU A 157 8.29 -5.39 -12.80
N THR A 158 8.54 -5.76 -14.05
CA THR A 158 8.74 -4.81 -15.15
C THR A 158 8.10 -5.33 -16.44
N ARG A 159 8.07 -4.49 -17.46
CA ARG A 159 7.60 -4.86 -18.80
C ARG A 159 8.74 -4.76 -19.81
N ALA A 160 8.92 -5.81 -20.58
CA ALA A 160 9.91 -5.83 -21.65
C ALA A 160 9.43 -4.99 -22.85
N TYR A 161 10.29 -4.10 -23.36
CA TYR A 161 10.00 -3.31 -24.56
C TYR A 161 10.91 -3.66 -25.73
N ALA A 162 10.36 -3.65 -26.93
CA ALA A 162 11.13 -3.82 -28.16
C ALA A 162 12.31 -2.83 -28.25
N GLY A 163 13.44 -3.31 -28.78
CA GLY A 163 14.66 -2.51 -28.92
C GLY A 163 15.54 -2.46 -27.66
N THR A 164 15.32 -3.39 -26.72
CA THR A 164 16.18 -3.63 -25.57
C THR A 164 16.94 -4.96 -25.71
N PRO A 165 18.06 -5.18 -24.98
CA PRO A 165 18.94 -6.32 -25.21
C PRO A 165 18.33 -7.70 -24.96
N ILE A 166 17.19 -7.76 -24.26
CA ILE A 166 16.56 -9.01 -23.80
C ILE A 166 15.38 -9.44 -24.66
N VAL A 167 14.71 -8.51 -25.35
CA VAL A 167 13.58 -8.89 -26.20
C VAL A 167 14.07 -9.67 -27.41
N GLY A 168 13.47 -10.84 -27.63
CA GLY A 168 13.86 -11.78 -28.68
C GLY A 168 14.86 -12.84 -28.22
N HIS A 169 15.39 -12.73 -27.00
CA HIS A 169 16.40 -13.64 -26.46
C HIS A 169 15.81 -14.62 -25.43
N PRO A 170 16.32 -15.87 -25.38
CA PRO A 170 16.08 -16.81 -24.29
C PRO A 170 16.53 -16.29 -22.92
N ILE A 171 15.81 -16.64 -21.84
CA ILE A 171 16.18 -16.31 -20.45
C ILE A 171 17.62 -16.74 -20.14
N LYS A 172 18.06 -17.88 -20.66
CA LYS A 172 19.41 -18.39 -20.41
C LYS A 172 20.49 -17.45 -20.93
N GLU A 173 20.25 -16.54 -21.86
CA GLU A 173 21.27 -15.61 -22.38
C GLU A 173 21.45 -14.38 -21.48
N LEU A 174 20.54 -14.11 -20.54
CA LEU A 174 20.61 -12.96 -19.62
C LEU A 174 21.92 -12.85 -18.83
N HIS A 175 22.52 -13.99 -18.46
CA HIS A 175 23.78 -13.99 -17.70
C HIS A 175 24.96 -13.42 -18.52
N GLU A 176 24.88 -13.45 -19.85
CA GLU A 176 25.91 -12.87 -20.73
C GLU A 176 25.86 -11.34 -20.71
N HIS A 177 24.65 -10.77 -20.62
CA HIS A 177 24.42 -9.33 -20.51
C HIS A 177 24.74 -8.81 -19.10
N LEU A 178 24.50 -9.63 -18.07
CA LEU A 178 24.64 -9.25 -16.66
C LEU A 178 25.59 -10.18 -15.87
N PRO A 179 26.87 -10.34 -16.28
CA PRO A 179 27.76 -11.39 -15.76
C PRO A 179 28.12 -11.23 -14.27
N LYS A 180 27.96 -10.03 -13.70
CA LYS A 180 28.28 -9.71 -12.30
C LYS A 180 27.04 -9.54 -11.42
N ILE A 181 25.85 -9.75 -11.97
CA ILE A 181 24.59 -9.55 -11.24
C ILE A 181 23.92 -10.90 -11.02
N HIS A 182 23.68 -11.22 -9.75
CA HIS A 182 22.86 -12.36 -9.39
C HIS A 182 21.39 -11.97 -9.49
N MET A 183 20.73 -12.44 -10.54
CA MET A 183 19.30 -12.27 -10.71
C MET A 183 18.66 -13.55 -11.23
N ARG A 184 17.35 -13.70 -10.99
CA ARG A 184 16.56 -14.80 -11.52
C ARG A 184 15.19 -14.32 -11.95
N ILE A 185 14.76 -14.66 -13.16
CA ILE A 185 13.35 -14.51 -13.56
C ILE A 185 12.55 -15.62 -12.87
N VAL A 186 11.50 -15.23 -12.15
CA VAL A 186 10.63 -16.14 -11.39
C VAL A 186 9.40 -16.52 -12.20
N SER A 187 8.82 -15.56 -12.92
CA SER A 187 7.65 -15.80 -13.76
C SER A 187 7.55 -14.75 -14.87
N LEU A 188 6.95 -15.14 -15.99
CA LEU A 188 6.55 -14.23 -17.06
C LEU A 188 5.04 -14.30 -17.25
N TYR A 189 4.44 -13.17 -17.64
CA TYR A 189 3.05 -13.13 -18.07
C TYR A 189 2.95 -12.49 -19.45
N ARG A 190 2.21 -13.16 -20.33
CA ARG A 190 1.93 -12.69 -21.69
C ARG A 190 0.42 -12.76 -21.93
N ASN A 191 -0.18 -11.64 -22.31
CA ASN A 191 -1.63 -11.54 -22.53
C ASN A 191 -2.45 -12.08 -21.34
N GLY A 192 -2.01 -11.78 -20.11
CA GLY A 192 -2.66 -12.20 -18.87
C GLY A 192 -2.44 -13.67 -18.46
N LYS A 193 -1.66 -14.46 -19.22
CA LYS A 193 -1.37 -15.87 -18.90
C LYS A 193 0.05 -16.03 -18.40
N ALA A 194 0.21 -16.80 -17.32
CA ALA A 194 1.52 -17.18 -16.79
C ALA A 194 2.26 -18.09 -17.78
N ILE A 195 3.54 -17.79 -17.98
CA ILE A 195 4.49 -18.59 -18.77
C ILE A 195 5.59 -19.08 -17.82
N PRO A 196 5.94 -20.37 -17.86
CA PRO A 196 7.06 -20.89 -17.10
C PRO A 196 8.38 -20.19 -17.44
N ALA A 197 9.16 -19.80 -16.43
CA ALA A 197 10.45 -19.13 -16.59
C ALA A 197 11.61 -20.15 -16.76
N TYR A 198 11.61 -20.93 -17.84
CA TYR A 198 12.73 -21.83 -18.17
C TYR A 198 13.82 -21.12 -18.97
N GLY A 199 15.04 -21.66 -18.96
CA GLY A 199 16.18 -21.09 -19.69
C GLY A 199 15.93 -20.84 -21.19
N ASP A 200 15.22 -21.74 -21.86
CA ASP A 200 14.91 -21.60 -23.30
C ASP A 200 13.69 -20.70 -23.59
N THR A 201 13.04 -20.16 -22.56
CA THR A 201 11.87 -19.30 -22.74
C THR A 201 12.30 -17.98 -23.37
N VAL A 202 11.75 -17.65 -24.53
CA VAL A 202 12.06 -16.40 -25.23
C VAL A 202 11.16 -15.28 -24.74
N ILE A 203 11.80 -14.17 -24.36
CA ILE A 203 11.14 -12.96 -23.88
C ILE A 203 10.68 -12.15 -25.08
N LYS A 204 9.42 -11.71 -25.06
CA LYS A 204 8.81 -10.95 -26.15
C LYS A 204 8.46 -9.54 -25.69
N ASP A 205 8.32 -8.66 -26.67
CA ASP A 205 7.80 -7.32 -26.45
C ASP A 205 6.43 -7.38 -25.75
N GLY A 206 6.25 -6.53 -24.74
CA GLY A 206 5.04 -6.46 -23.93
C GLY A 206 4.92 -7.51 -22.81
N ASP A 207 5.86 -8.46 -22.69
CA ASP A 207 5.85 -9.43 -21.59
C ASP A 207 6.02 -8.71 -20.24
N ARG A 208 5.20 -9.09 -19.25
CA ARG A 208 5.41 -8.73 -17.85
C ARG A 208 6.37 -9.74 -17.25
N VAL A 209 7.46 -9.26 -16.69
CA VAL A 209 8.55 -10.09 -16.17
C VAL A 209 8.72 -9.82 -14.69
N TYR A 210 8.67 -10.88 -13.89
CA TYR A 210 8.98 -10.85 -12.48
C TYR A 210 10.38 -11.42 -12.26
N PHE A 211 11.26 -10.63 -11.65
CA PHE A 211 12.61 -11.09 -11.33
C PHE A 211 12.98 -10.79 -9.88
N VAL A 212 13.86 -11.63 -9.34
CA VAL A 212 14.44 -11.47 -8.01
C VAL A 212 15.90 -11.09 -8.14
N THR A 213 16.33 -10.09 -7.37
CA THR A 213 17.72 -9.64 -7.30
C THR A 213 18.02 -8.95 -5.96
N LYS A 214 19.28 -8.57 -5.74
CA LYS A 214 19.68 -7.71 -4.61
C LYS A 214 19.26 -6.26 -4.87
N LYS A 215 18.88 -5.53 -3.83
CA LYS A 215 18.46 -4.11 -3.92
C LYS A 215 19.43 -3.24 -4.74
N SER A 216 20.73 -3.36 -4.48
CA SER A 216 21.78 -2.61 -5.20
C SER A 216 21.91 -2.92 -6.70
N SER A 217 21.19 -3.92 -7.20
CA SER A 217 21.24 -4.37 -8.59
C SER A 217 19.94 -4.11 -9.36
N VAL A 218 18.84 -3.68 -8.71
CA VAL A 218 17.54 -3.49 -9.37
C VAL A 218 17.63 -2.53 -10.55
N SER A 219 18.15 -1.32 -10.34
CA SER A 219 18.23 -0.31 -11.40
C SER A 219 19.15 -0.72 -12.56
N LYS A 220 20.09 -1.66 -12.35
CA LYS A 220 20.92 -2.21 -13.44
C LYS A 220 20.14 -3.25 -14.25
N VAL A 221 19.38 -4.11 -13.59
CA VAL A 221 18.54 -5.11 -14.25
C VAL A 221 17.43 -4.44 -15.05
N LEU A 222 16.77 -3.41 -14.50
CA LEU A 222 15.69 -2.68 -15.19
C LEU A 222 16.13 -2.07 -16.53
N LYS A 223 17.40 -1.64 -16.67
CA LYS A 223 17.96 -1.10 -17.91
C LYS A 223 18.06 -2.11 -19.04
N GLU A 224 18.09 -3.40 -18.72
CA GLU A 224 18.02 -4.44 -19.74
C GLU A 224 16.60 -4.54 -20.30
N PHE A 225 15.56 -4.44 -19.48
CA PHE A 225 14.18 -4.62 -19.93
C PHE A 225 13.58 -3.42 -20.65
N ARG A 226 14.09 -2.21 -20.36
CA ARG A 226 13.55 -0.94 -20.84
C ARG A 226 14.67 0.03 -21.21
N ARG A 227 14.42 0.89 -22.21
CA ARG A 227 15.26 2.08 -22.42
C ARG A 227 15.14 2.94 -21.17
N LEU A 228 16.27 3.35 -20.60
CA LEU A 228 16.38 4.20 -19.39
C LEU A 228 15.21 5.17 -19.27
N ASP A 229 14.21 4.84 -18.45
CA ASP A 229 13.23 5.82 -18.02
C ASP A 229 14.02 6.90 -17.29
N LYS A 230 13.85 8.17 -17.71
CA LYS A 230 14.44 9.28 -16.97
C LYS A 230 13.87 9.23 -15.56
N ALA A 231 14.70 9.51 -14.56
CA ALA A 231 14.21 9.70 -13.21
C ALA A 231 13.03 10.68 -13.23
N TYR A 232 11.94 10.34 -12.54
CA TYR A 232 10.80 11.23 -12.40
C TYR A 232 11.32 12.56 -11.83
N ARG A 233 11.00 13.68 -12.46
CA ARG A 233 11.41 15.01 -12.00
C ARG A 233 10.20 15.82 -11.58
N ASN A 234 9.15 15.81 -12.40
CA ASN A 234 7.91 16.51 -12.16
C ASN A 234 6.86 15.49 -11.70
N ILE A 235 6.39 15.64 -10.46
CA ILE A 235 5.41 14.75 -9.84
C ILE A 235 4.21 15.58 -9.41
N ILE A 236 3.01 15.19 -9.84
CA ILE A 236 1.76 15.76 -9.35
C ILE A 236 1.05 14.71 -8.50
N ILE A 237 0.62 15.12 -7.31
CA ILE A 237 -0.15 14.30 -6.37
C ILE A 237 -1.55 14.92 -6.24
N ALA A 238 -2.58 14.18 -6.63
CA ALA A 238 -3.97 14.54 -6.35
C ALA A 238 -4.39 13.93 -5.00
N GLY A 239 -4.61 14.77 -3.99
CA GLY A 239 -4.92 14.38 -2.61
C GLY A 239 -3.76 14.67 -1.65
N GLY A 240 -4.02 15.56 -0.69
CA GLY A 240 -3.15 15.99 0.40
C GLY A 240 -3.44 15.30 1.74
N GLY A 241 -4.09 14.13 1.71
CA GLY A 241 -4.28 13.27 2.88
C GLY A 241 -2.95 12.76 3.47
N HIS A 242 -3.02 11.84 4.44
CA HIS A 242 -1.80 11.34 5.11
C HIS A 242 -0.79 10.71 4.13
N ILE A 243 -1.26 9.97 3.13
CA ILE A 243 -0.38 9.32 2.15
C ILE A 243 0.29 10.37 1.26
N GLY A 244 -0.49 11.31 0.71
CA GLY A 244 0.02 12.38 -0.17
C GLY A 244 1.04 13.27 0.53
N LEU A 245 0.74 13.72 1.75
CA LEU A 245 1.66 14.53 2.57
C LEU A 245 2.97 13.78 2.86
N ASN A 246 2.89 12.55 3.37
CA ASN A 246 4.09 11.79 3.73
C ASN A 246 4.94 11.43 2.51
N LEU A 247 4.31 11.24 1.35
CA LEU A 247 5.01 11.01 0.09
C LEU A 247 5.69 12.29 -0.39
N ALA A 248 5.00 13.43 -0.36
CA ALA A 248 5.57 14.72 -0.74
C ALA A 248 6.79 15.10 0.11
N LYS A 249 6.72 14.98 1.44
CA LYS A 249 7.86 15.21 2.36
C LYS A 249 9.11 14.40 2.00
N HIS A 250 8.94 13.21 1.44
CA HIS A 250 10.06 12.37 1.02
C HIS A 250 10.58 12.76 -0.36
N LEU A 251 9.67 13.07 -1.29
CA LEU A 251 9.99 13.32 -2.69
C LEU A 251 10.54 14.73 -2.93
N GLU A 252 10.10 15.74 -2.17
CA GLU A 252 10.42 17.16 -2.39
C GLU A 252 11.92 17.46 -2.39
N LYS A 253 12.73 16.65 -1.69
CA LYS A 253 14.19 16.79 -1.66
C LYS A 253 14.88 16.57 -3.01
N ASN A 254 14.30 15.73 -3.85
CA ASN A 254 14.90 15.29 -5.12
C ASN A 254 14.00 15.53 -6.35
N HIS A 255 12.74 15.94 -6.14
CA HIS A 255 11.70 16.01 -7.16
C HIS A 255 10.94 17.33 -7.03
N ARG A 256 10.42 17.84 -8.14
CA ARG A 256 9.47 18.95 -8.15
C ARG A 256 8.07 18.38 -7.92
N VAL A 257 7.60 18.51 -6.70
CA VAL A 257 6.31 17.96 -6.27
C VAL A 257 5.26 19.09 -6.27
N ARG A 258 4.07 18.78 -6.80
CA ARG A 258 2.86 19.59 -6.61
C ARG A 258 1.78 18.72 -6.00
N ILE A 259 1.02 19.27 -5.04
CA ILE A 259 -0.16 18.62 -4.47
C ILE A 259 -1.40 19.42 -4.87
N ILE A 260 -2.43 18.75 -5.35
CA ILE A 260 -3.77 19.31 -5.55
C ILE A 260 -4.67 18.74 -4.45
N GLU A 261 -5.19 19.59 -3.58
CA GLU A 261 -6.08 19.22 -2.48
C GLU A 261 -7.38 20.02 -2.55
N LEU A 262 -8.50 19.34 -2.33
CA LEU A 262 -9.84 19.89 -2.43
C LEU A 262 -10.21 20.67 -1.17
N ASP A 263 -9.79 20.19 0.01
CA ASP A 263 -10.11 20.82 1.28
C ASP A 263 -9.18 21.99 1.60
N LYS A 264 -9.77 23.18 1.77
CA LYS A 264 -9.03 24.41 1.99
C LYS A 264 -8.27 24.43 3.33
N GLU A 265 -8.84 23.89 4.40
CA GLU A 265 -8.19 23.87 5.71
C GLU A 265 -6.97 22.94 5.65
N ARG A 266 -7.13 21.78 5.00
CA ARG A 266 -6.08 20.82 4.76
C ARG A 266 -4.94 21.39 3.92
N VAL A 267 -5.24 22.17 2.87
CA VAL A 267 -4.22 22.86 2.06
C VAL A 267 -3.32 23.71 2.93
N ILE A 268 -3.89 24.49 3.85
CA ILE A 268 -3.12 25.36 4.77
C ILE A 268 -2.28 24.49 5.70
N GLU A 269 -2.88 23.46 6.32
CA GLU A 269 -2.20 22.56 7.26
C GLU A 269 -0.98 21.86 6.64
N ILE A 270 -1.09 21.37 5.41
CA ILE A 270 -0.01 20.64 4.75
C ILE A 270 1.04 21.56 4.13
N ALA A 271 0.65 22.77 3.69
CA ALA A 271 1.58 23.77 3.16
C ALA A 271 2.56 24.25 4.24
N GLU A 272 2.15 24.31 5.51
CA GLU A 272 3.05 24.64 6.62
C GLU A 272 4.07 23.54 6.94
N GLN A 273 3.85 22.32 6.46
CA GLN A 273 4.67 21.14 6.78
C GLN A 273 5.60 20.72 5.64
N LEU A 274 5.55 21.41 4.49
CA LEU A 274 6.31 21.09 3.29
C LEU A 274 7.22 22.27 2.94
N ASP A 275 8.49 21.98 2.67
CA ASP A 275 9.49 23.02 2.46
C ASP A 275 9.57 23.45 0.98
N ASP A 276 9.52 22.47 0.06
CA ASP A 276 9.80 22.67 -1.37
C ASP A 276 8.66 22.18 -2.29
N THR A 277 7.49 21.89 -1.71
CA THR A 277 6.31 21.40 -2.43
C THR A 277 5.28 22.51 -2.65
N LEU A 278 4.78 22.66 -3.88
CA LEU A 278 3.66 23.57 -4.17
C LEU A 278 2.32 22.88 -3.84
N VAL A 279 1.57 23.46 -2.91
CA VAL A 279 0.23 22.96 -2.53
C VAL A 279 -0.85 23.87 -3.13
N LEU A 280 -1.75 23.27 -3.89
CA LEU A 280 -2.79 23.94 -4.64
C LEU A 280 -4.16 23.55 -4.09
N HIS A 281 -4.99 24.56 -3.84
CA HIS A 281 -6.40 24.34 -3.53
C HIS A 281 -7.20 24.20 -4.83
N GLY A 282 -7.74 23.02 -5.09
CA GLY A 282 -8.50 22.77 -6.31
C GLY A 282 -9.00 21.34 -6.44
N ASN A 283 -9.82 21.09 -7.45
CA ASN A 283 -10.30 19.76 -7.77
C ASN A 283 -9.38 19.11 -8.81
N ALA A 284 -8.78 17.97 -8.49
CA ALA A 284 -7.93 17.24 -9.43
C ALA A 284 -8.66 16.70 -10.67
N SER A 285 -9.99 16.73 -10.69
CA SER A 285 -10.81 16.41 -11.87
C SER A 285 -11.02 17.60 -12.80
N ASP A 286 -10.51 18.78 -12.46
CA ASP A 286 -10.58 19.98 -13.28
C ASP A 286 -9.47 19.95 -14.35
N GLU A 287 -9.89 19.86 -15.62
CA GLU A 287 -8.99 19.81 -16.78
C GLU A 287 -8.23 21.13 -16.96
N GLU A 288 -8.85 22.28 -16.70
CA GLU A 288 -8.19 23.59 -16.84
C GLU A 288 -7.07 23.74 -15.81
N LEU A 289 -7.35 23.39 -14.55
CA LEU A 289 -6.35 23.41 -13.47
C LEU A 289 -5.14 22.52 -13.78
N LEU A 290 -5.37 21.28 -14.28
CA LEU A 290 -4.28 20.38 -14.62
C LEU A 290 -3.40 20.92 -15.74
N LEU A 291 -4.01 21.55 -16.76
CA LEU A 291 -3.29 22.18 -17.87
C LEU A 291 -2.48 23.38 -17.40
N GLU A 292 -3.05 24.25 -16.57
CA GLU A 292 -2.35 25.41 -15.98
C GLU A 292 -1.11 24.98 -15.17
N GLU A 293 -1.19 23.85 -14.47
CA GLU A 293 -0.10 23.31 -13.65
C GLU A 293 0.90 22.42 -14.41
N GLY A 294 0.75 22.33 -15.74
CA GLY A 294 1.72 21.69 -16.61
C GLY A 294 1.67 20.16 -16.57
N ILE A 295 0.47 19.57 -16.49
CA ILE A 295 0.25 18.12 -16.55
C ILE A 295 0.93 17.46 -17.76
N GLU A 296 1.03 18.16 -18.88
CA GLU A 296 1.68 17.70 -20.13
C GLU A 296 3.18 17.38 -19.93
N SER A 297 3.81 18.01 -18.94
CA SER A 297 5.24 17.83 -18.61
C SER A 297 5.46 16.99 -17.35
N THR A 298 4.39 16.37 -16.83
CA THR A 298 4.42 15.57 -15.60
C THR A 298 4.92 14.17 -15.92
N ASP A 299 5.99 13.76 -15.23
CA ASP A 299 6.58 12.44 -15.43
C ASP A 299 5.78 11.34 -14.70
N LEU A 300 5.16 11.71 -13.57
CA LEU A 300 4.34 10.83 -12.74
C LEU A 300 3.17 11.58 -12.10
N PHE A 301 1.95 11.10 -12.34
CA PHE A 301 0.74 11.56 -11.69
C PHE A 301 0.23 10.52 -10.69
N LEU A 302 0.00 10.93 -9.45
CA LEU A 302 -0.43 10.06 -8.36
C LEU A 302 -1.79 10.49 -7.82
N ALA A 303 -2.82 9.66 -8.02
CA ALA A 303 -4.14 9.89 -7.47
C ALA A 303 -4.29 9.19 -6.11
N LEU A 304 -4.25 9.97 -5.04
CA LEU A 304 -4.19 9.54 -3.63
C LEU A 304 -5.30 10.18 -2.79
N THR A 305 -6.51 10.27 -3.35
CA THR A 305 -7.71 10.72 -2.64
C THR A 305 -8.40 9.55 -1.93
N ASP A 306 -9.35 9.84 -1.05
CA ASP A 306 -10.14 8.82 -0.33
C ASP A 306 -11.21 8.11 -1.21
N SER A 307 -11.39 8.52 -2.48
CA SER A 307 -12.34 7.90 -3.41
C SER A 307 -11.61 7.18 -4.55
N ASP A 308 -11.85 5.87 -4.64
CA ASP A 308 -11.36 5.03 -5.73
C ASP A 308 -11.92 5.50 -7.09
N GLU A 309 -13.18 5.94 -7.14
CA GLU A 309 -13.79 6.44 -8.37
C GLU A 309 -13.10 7.70 -8.86
N ILE A 310 -12.86 8.66 -7.96
CA ILE A 310 -12.12 9.89 -8.28
C ILE A 310 -10.73 9.50 -8.76
N ASN A 311 -10.02 8.64 -8.03
CA ASN A 311 -8.65 8.25 -8.36
C ASN A 311 -8.55 7.68 -9.79
N VAL A 312 -9.49 6.80 -10.18
CA VAL A 312 -9.53 6.25 -11.55
C VAL A 312 -9.79 7.33 -12.59
N ILE A 313 -10.78 8.20 -12.34
CA ILE A 313 -11.17 9.25 -13.30
C ILE A 313 -10.02 10.23 -13.52
N VAL A 314 -9.41 10.74 -12.44
CA VAL A 314 -8.33 11.74 -12.54
C VAL A 314 -7.06 11.13 -13.12
N SER A 315 -6.75 9.86 -12.87
CA SER A 315 -5.63 9.17 -13.54
C SER A 315 -5.85 9.01 -15.04
N ILE A 316 -7.07 8.68 -15.49
CA ILE A 316 -7.40 8.62 -16.92
C ILE A 316 -7.31 10.01 -17.55
N LEU A 317 -7.83 11.04 -16.88
CA LEU A 317 -7.76 12.43 -17.33
C LEU A 317 -6.30 12.88 -17.47
N ALA A 318 -5.49 12.71 -16.42
CA ALA A 318 -4.07 13.03 -16.43
C ALA A 318 -3.34 12.33 -17.58
N LYS A 319 -3.64 11.05 -17.83
CA LYS A 319 -3.04 10.28 -18.93
C LYS A 319 -3.43 10.83 -20.30
N ARG A 320 -4.70 11.21 -20.49
CA ARG A 320 -5.21 11.82 -21.72
C ARG A 320 -4.56 13.19 -21.95
N LEU A 321 -4.33 13.96 -20.90
CA LEU A 321 -3.70 15.29 -20.92
C LEU A 321 -2.17 15.26 -21.06
N GLY A 322 -1.55 14.08 -21.13
CA GLY A 322 -0.14 13.96 -21.47
C GLY A 322 0.80 13.61 -20.32
N ALA A 323 0.29 13.29 -19.12
CA ALA A 323 1.12 12.73 -18.06
C ALA A 323 1.79 11.43 -18.53
N HIS A 324 3.09 11.30 -18.26
CA HIS A 324 3.87 10.17 -18.77
C HIS A 324 3.48 8.85 -18.07
N LYS A 325 3.39 8.83 -16.74
CA LYS A 325 2.93 7.70 -15.94
C LYS A 325 1.80 8.10 -15.01
#